data_AF-A0A0K2VLV2-F1
#
_entry.id   AF-A0A0K2VLV2-F1
#
_cell.length_a   1.000
_cell.length_b   1.000
_cell.length_c   1.000
_cell.angle_alpha   90.00
_cell.angle_beta   90.00
_cell.angle_gamma   90.00
#
_symmetry.space_group_name_H-M   'P 1'
#
loop_
_entity.id
_entity.type
_entity.pdbx_description
1 polymer ?
#
loop_
_entity_poly.entity_id
_entity_poly.type
_entity_poly.pdbx_seq_one_letter_code
_entity_poly.pdbx_strand_id
1 'polypeptide(L)'
;MDNQQTRNTQTDCNNVCERNLRVIWSRKLGINLFRNTIPRDRYKELLRYIRFDICSTRSQRLQNDKFALISMVWDRFVENCKSSYRPSEKIIIDEQLFPTKARYPFIRYMAKKPDKFGIKFWLGVDASSKYLVNG
;
A
#
# COMPACT_ATOMS: atom_id res chain seq x y z
N MET A 1 13.58 -40.24 -6.08
CA MET A 1 14.76 -39.49 -5.61
C MET A 1 14.44 -38.00 -5.69
N ASP A 2 13.68 -37.58 -4.69
CA ASP A 2 13.72 -36.32 -3.94
C ASP A 2 14.04 -35.01 -4.68
N ASN A 3 12.97 -34.26 -4.99
CA ASN A 3 13.00 -32.80 -5.10
C ASN A 3 12.12 -32.20 -3.99
N GLN A 4 12.64 -32.17 -2.77
CA GLN A 4 12.21 -31.21 -1.76
C GLN A 4 13.01 -29.92 -1.97
N GLN A 5 12.34 -28.82 -2.35
CA GLN A 5 12.61 -27.48 -1.79
C GLN A 5 11.54 -26.46 -2.24
N THR A 6 10.27 -26.75 -2.02
CA THR A 6 9.23 -25.72 -1.97
C THR A 6 9.14 -25.21 -0.53
N ARG A 7 9.75 -24.05 -0.25
CA ARG A 7 9.39 -23.11 0.85
C ARG A 7 10.43 -21.99 0.95
N ASN A 8 9.96 -20.74 0.86
CA ASN A 8 10.46 -19.51 1.51
C ASN A 8 10.46 -18.28 0.57
N THR A 9 9.28 -17.75 0.28
CA THR A 9 9.13 -16.43 -0.40
C THR A 9 8.43 -15.37 0.43
N GLN A 10 8.16 -15.62 1.73
CA GLN A 10 7.33 -14.72 2.57
C GLN A 10 8.14 -13.87 3.59
N THR A 11 9.47 -13.97 3.65
CA THR A 11 10.24 -13.42 4.77
C THR A 11 10.85 -12.03 4.54
N ASP A 12 10.90 -11.54 3.31
CA ASP A 12 11.81 -10.42 2.98
C ASP A 12 11.16 -9.01 3.04
N CYS A 13 9.83 -8.92 3.03
CA CYS A 13 9.12 -7.63 3.19
C CYS A 13 8.97 -7.20 4.66
N ASN A 14 9.24 -8.09 5.62
CA ASN A 14 9.03 -7.83 7.04
C ASN A 14 10.14 -6.97 7.68
N ASN A 15 11.33 -6.94 7.10
CA ASN A 15 12.52 -6.42 7.78
C ASN A 15 12.66 -4.89 7.83
N VAL A 16 11.95 -4.14 6.96
CA VAL A 16 11.99 -2.66 6.99
C VAL A 16 10.98 -2.09 7.98
N CYS A 17 9.82 -2.73 8.15
CA CYS A 17 8.76 -2.24 9.06
C CYS A 17 9.03 -2.62 10.53
N GLU A 18 9.72 -3.74 10.78
CA GLU A 18 9.87 -4.26 12.15
C GLU A 18 10.77 -3.41 13.07
N ARG A 19 11.72 -2.67 12.49
CA ARG A 19 12.68 -1.85 13.27
C ARG A 19 12.03 -0.67 13.99
N ASN A 20 10.88 -0.17 13.50
CA ASN A 20 10.22 1.02 14.06
C ASN A 20 9.17 0.68 15.14
N LEU A 21 8.53 -0.49 15.05
CA LEU A 21 7.45 -0.88 15.97
C LEU A 21 7.91 -1.06 17.43
N ARG A 22 9.18 -1.43 17.66
CA ARG A 22 9.73 -1.52 19.02
C ARG A 22 9.83 -0.14 19.69
N VAL A 23 10.15 0.90 18.92
CA VAL A 23 10.28 2.27 19.43
C VAL A 23 8.90 2.83 19.75
N ILE A 24 7.93 2.68 18.85
CA ILE A 24 6.57 3.20 19.02
C ILE A 24 5.90 2.66 20.31
N TRP A 25 6.11 1.37 20.63
CA TRP A 25 5.57 0.75 21.86
C TRP A 25 6.55 0.77 23.06
N SER A 26 7.74 1.35 22.94
CA SER A 26 8.75 1.40 24.01
C SER A 26 8.26 2.18 25.22
N ARG A 27 8.41 1.64 26.44
CA ARG A 27 7.99 2.33 27.68
C ARG A 27 8.67 3.69 27.89
N LYS A 28 9.89 3.87 27.37
CA LYS A 28 10.69 5.09 27.56
C LYS A 28 10.54 6.11 26.44
N LEU A 29 10.46 5.65 25.19
CA LEU A 29 10.49 6.50 23.99
C LEU A 29 9.20 6.47 23.17
N GLY A 30 8.30 5.55 23.50
CA GLY A 30 7.07 5.33 22.77
C GLY A 30 5.97 6.29 23.19
N ILE A 31 5.05 6.55 22.27
CA ILE A 31 3.91 7.43 22.50
C ILE A 31 2.80 6.62 23.19
N ASN A 32 2.36 7.09 24.36
CA ASN A 32 1.37 6.36 25.19
C ASN A 32 0.05 6.08 24.47
N LEU A 33 -0.35 6.94 23.52
CA LEU A 33 -1.55 6.76 22.70
C LEU A 33 -1.61 5.36 22.06
N PHE A 34 -0.53 4.90 21.42
CA PHE A 34 -0.54 3.60 20.74
C PHE A 34 -0.61 2.44 21.74
N ARG A 35 0.12 2.53 22.85
CA ARG A 35 0.12 1.49 23.89
C ARG A 35 -1.24 1.34 24.55
N ASN A 36 -1.92 2.47 24.80
CA ASN A 36 -3.23 2.50 25.43
C ASN A 36 -4.35 2.08 24.47
N THR A 37 -4.16 2.27 23.16
CA THR A 37 -5.16 1.92 22.15
C THR A 37 -5.08 0.45 21.73
N ILE A 38 -3.87 -0.05 21.41
CA ILE A 38 -3.70 -1.42 20.92
C ILE A 38 -2.34 -2.00 21.37
N PRO A 39 -2.29 -3.22 21.93
CA PRO A 39 -1.02 -3.89 22.21
C PRO A 39 -0.21 -4.13 20.92
N ARG A 40 1.12 -4.02 21.02
CA ARG A 40 2.04 -4.19 19.88
C ARG A 40 1.81 -5.48 19.11
N ASP A 41 1.65 -6.60 19.82
CA ASP A 41 1.58 -7.91 19.19
C ASP A 41 0.22 -8.11 18.50
N ARG A 42 -0.87 -7.60 19.10
CA ARG A 42 -2.18 -7.52 18.44
C ARG A 42 -2.14 -6.66 17.18
N TYR A 43 -1.45 -5.52 17.21
CA TYR A 43 -1.26 -4.68 16.02
C TYR A 43 -0.52 -5.45 14.90
N LYS A 44 0.55 -6.18 15.24
CA LYS A 44 1.27 -7.03 14.28
C LYS A 44 0.38 -8.11 13.68
N GLU A 45 -0.47 -8.74 14.49
CA GLU A 45 -1.42 -9.75 14.02
C GLU A 45 -2.45 -9.14 13.06
N LEU A 46 -3.06 -8.01 13.41
CA LEU A 46 -4.02 -7.34 12.52
C LEU A 46 -3.37 -7.00 11.17
N LEU A 47 -2.17 -6.42 11.17
CA LEU A 47 -1.45 -6.12 9.93
C LEU A 47 -1.20 -7.35 9.04
N ARG A 48 -1.02 -8.54 9.63
CA ARG A 48 -0.82 -9.78 8.87
C ARG A 48 -2.11 -10.24 8.16
N TYR A 49 -3.26 -10.00 8.77
CA TYR A 49 -4.55 -10.55 8.32
C TYR A 49 -5.46 -9.55 7.60
N ILE A 50 -5.14 -8.25 7.59
CA ILE A 50 -5.89 -7.26 6.80
C ILE A 50 -5.88 -7.65 5.32
N ARG A 51 -7.08 -7.74 4.72
CA ARG A 51 -7.33 -8.01 3.31
C ARG A 51 -8.47 -7.10 2.84
N PHE A 52 -8.42 -6.69 1.58
CA PHE A 52 -9.40 -5.80 0.96
C PHE A 52 -10.19 -6.48 -0.18
N ASP A 53 -10.12 -7.81 -0.24
CA ASP A 53 -10.68 -8.61 -1.32
C ASP A 53 -11.45 -9.83 -0.82
N ILE A 54 -12.28 -10.39 -1.69
CA ILE A 54 -13.06 -11.60 -1.42
C ILE A 54 -12.30 -12.81 -1.98
N CYS A 55 -11.82 -13.66 -1.08
CA CYS A 55 -10.98 -14.82 -1.39
C CYS A 55 -11.55 -15.72 -2.50
N SER A 56 -12.87 -16.00 -2.48
CA SER A 56 -13.54 -16.87 -3.45
C SER A 56 -13.48 -16.35 -4.89
N THR A 57 -13.48 -15.03 -5.08
CA THR A 57 -13.45 -14.40 -6.42
C THR A 57 -12.05 -14.03 -6.89
N ARG A 58 -11.04 -14.16 -6.02
CA ARG A 58 -9.68 -13.65 -6.23
C ARG A 58 -9.04 -14.20 -7.51
N SER A 59 -9.09 -15.52 -7.70
CA SER A 59 -8.42 -16.18 -8.83
C SER A 59 -8.97 -15.70 -10.19
N GLN A 60 -10.28 -15.50 -10.29
CA GLN A 60 -10.92 -15.00 -11.50
C GLN A 60 -10.58 -13.53 -11.74
N ARG A 61 -10.60 -12.69 -10.68
CA ARG A 61 -10.28 -11.26 -10.81
C ARG A 61 -8.83 -11.02 -11.20
N LEU A 62 -7.88 -11.78 -10.65
CA LEU A 62 -6.46 -11.65 -10.97
C LEU A 62 -6.11 -11.98 -12.43
N GLN A 63 -6.98 -12.68 -13.15
CA GLN A 63 -6.80 -12.92 -14.60
C GLN A 63 -6.94 -11.63 -15.40
N ASN A 64 -7.84 -10.74 -14.98
CA ASN A 64 -8.18 -9.52 -15.70
C ASN A 64 -7.56 -8.26 -15.05
N ASP A 65 -7.44 -8.26 -13.72
CA ASP A 65 -6.98 -7.12 -12.92
C ASP A 65 -5.84 -7.56 -11.99
N LYS A 66 -4.61 -7.16 -12.33
CA LYS A 66 -3.43 -7.45 -11.50
C LYS A 66 -3.47 -6.72 -10.14
N PHE A 67 -4.30 -5.68 -10.01
CA PHE A 67 -4.50 -4.88 -8.80
C PHE A 67 -5.76 -5.31 -8.01
N ALA A 68 -6.36 -6.47 -8.36
CA ALA A 68 -7.62 -6.96 -7.81
C ALA A 68 -7.71 -7.03 -6.29
N LEU A 69 -6.57 -7.20 -5.60
CA LEU A 69 -6.52 -7.33 -4.14
C LEU A 69 -6.93 -6.04 -3.40
N ILE A 70 -6.89 -4.89 -4.08
CA ILE A 70 -7.23 -3.59 -3.49
C ILE A 70 -8.06 -2.69 -4.43
N SER A 71 -8.25 -3.07 -5.71
CA SER A 71 -8.95 -2.21 -6.68
C SER A 71 -10.32 -1.75 -6.20
N MET A 72 -11.12 -2.60 -5.56
CA MET A 72 -12.42 -2.19 -5.02
C MET A 72 -12.35 -1.04 -4.01
N VAL A 73 -11.31 -1.04 -3.16
CA VAL A 73 -11.10 0.04 -2.18
C VAL A 73 -10.56 1.29 -2.88
N TRP A 74 -9.66 1.11 -3.85
CA TRP A 74 -9.12 2.20 -4.65
C TRP A 74 -10.20 2.91 -5.45
N ASP A 75 -11.06 2.17 -6.15
CA ASP A 75 -12.13 2.70 -6.98
C ASP A 75 -13.11 3.53 -6.13
N ARG A 76 -13.53 3.00 -4.98
CA ARG A 76 -14.36 3.73 -4.01
C ARG A 76 -13.68 4.96 -3.45
N PHE A 77 -12.38 4.89 -3.19
CA PHE A 77 -11.60 6.03 -2.71
C PHE A 77 -11.57 7.14 -3.77
N VAL A 78 -11.25 6.82 -5.02
CA VAL A 78 -11.23 7.79 -6.14
C VAL A 78 -12.63 8.35 -6.41
N GLU A 79 -13.67 7.52 -6.36
CA GLU A 79 -15.07 7.97 -6.51
C GLU A 79 -15.45 8.97 -5.41
N ASN A 80 -15.12 8.67 -4.15
CA ASN A 80 -15.34 9.58 -3.03
C ASN A 80 -14.56 10.88 -3.18
N CYS A 81 -13.32 10.83 -3.69
CA CYS A 81 -12.55 12.05 -3.98
C CYS A 81 -13.25 12.94 -5.02
N LYS A 82 -13.76 12.33 -6.10
CA LYS A 82 -14.50 13.05 -7.15
C LYS A 82 -15.80 13.66 -6.64
N SER A 83 -16.53 12.96 -5.76
CA SER A 83 -17.80 13.46 -5.23
C SER A 83 -17.63 14.55 -4.16
N SER A 84 -16.50 14.54 -3.44
CA SER A 84 -16.30 15.39 -2.26
C SER A 84 -15.66 16.74 -2.58
N TYR A 85 -15.11 16.93 -3.77
CA TYR A 85 -14.34 18.12 -4.10
C TYR A 85 -14.58 18.59 -5.53
N ARG A 86 -14.80 19.91 -5.69
CA ARG A 86 -14.83 20.56 -6.99
C ARG A 86 -13.43 21.14 -7.28
N PRO A 87 -12.71 20.64 -8.30
CA PRO A 87 -11.38 21.14 -8.63
C PRO A 87 -11.40 22.58 -9.13
N SER A 88 -10.25 23.25 -8.99
CA SER A 88 -10.01 24.54 -9.62
C SER A 88 -9.81 24.38 -11.13
N GLU A 89 -9.60 25.50 -11.83
CA GLU A 89 -9.38 25.50 -13.29
C GLU A 89 -8.13 24.70 -13.71
N LYS A 90 -7.17 24.49 -12.80
CA LYS A 90 -5.88 23.88 -13.13
C LYS A 90 -5.71 22.54 -12.43
N ILE A 91 -5.71 21.49 -13.24
CA ILE A 91 -5.40 20.12 -12.79
C ILE A 91 -4.05 19.72 -13.36
N ILE A 92 -3.18 19.20 -12.48
CA ILE A 92 -1.87 18.66 -12.83
C ILE A 92 -2.00 17.14 -12.91
N ILE A 93 -1.53 16.56 -14.01
CA ILE A 93 -1.44 15.11 -14.18
C ILE A 93 0.04 14.74 -14.10
N ASP A 94 0.40 13.91 -13.14
CA ASP A 94 1.80 13.47 -12.98
C ASP A 94 1.89 12.02 -12.47
N GLU A 95 3.07 11.45 -12.60
CA GLU A 95 3.42 10.11 -12.15
C GLU A 95 3.89 10.13 -10.69
N GLN A 96 3.15 9.43 -9.82
CA GLN A 96 3.58 9.14 -8.46
C GLN A 96 4.08 7.70 -8.34
N LEU A 97 5.30 7.53 -7.83
CA LEU A 97 5.87 6.22 -7.53
C LEU A 97 5.77 5.98 -6.02
N PHE A 98 5.05 4.93 -5.61
CA PHE A 98 5.05 4.48 -4.22
C PHE A 98 6.12 3.40 -4.04
N PRO A 99 7.18 3.68 -3.25
CA PRO A 99 8.27 2.75 -3.05
C PRO A 99 7.77 1.44 -2.44
N THR A 100 8.18 0.31 -3.02
CA THR A 100 7.90 -0.99 -2.43
C THR A 100 9.02 -1.98 -2.67
N LYS A 101 9.25 -2.83 -1.68
CA LYS A 101 10.13 -4.00 -1.79
C LYS A 101 9.35 -5.29 -2.01
N ALA A 102 8.03 -5.20 -2.19
CA ALA A 102 7.20 -6.33 -2.55
C ALA A 102 7.72 -6.94 -3.86
N ARG A 103 7.45 -8.23 -4.08
CA ARG A 103 7.75 -8.89 -5.35
C ARG A 103 6.44 -9.11 -6.08
N TYR A 104 6.08 -8.16 -6.94
CA TYR A 104 4.83 -8.19 -7.70
C TYR A 104 5.08 -7.85 -9.19
N PRO A 105 4.37 -8.48 -10.14
CA PRO A 105 4.64 -8.31 -11.58
C PRO A 105 4.49 -6.89 -12.15
N PHE A 106 3.82 -5.97 -11.45
CA PHE A 106 3.56 -4.60 -11.95
C PHE A 106 4.43 -3.52 -11.29
N ILE A 107 5.46 -3.92 -10.54
CA ILE A 107 6.45 -2.97 -10.00
C ILE A 107 7.28 -2.40 -11.14
N ARG A 108 7.47 -1.08 -11.11
CA ARG A 108 8.23 -0.33 -12.12
C ARG A 108 9.52 0.21 -11.52
N TYR A 109 10.55 0.23 -12.35
CA TYR A 109 11.81 0.91 -12.07
C TYR A 109 11.78 2.32 -12.69
N MET A 110 12.12 3.34 -11.89
CA MET A 110 12.25 4.73 -12.36
C MET A 110 13.60 5.30 -11.91
N ALA A 111 14.53 5.42 -12.85
CA ALA A 111 15.92 5.81 -12.57
C ALA A 111 16.06 7.19 -11.89
N LYS A 112 15.14 8.12 -12.18
CA LYS A 112 15.16 9.51 -11.70
C LYS A 112 14.56 9.70 -10.30
N LYS A 113 13.90 8.69 -9.72
CA LYS A 113 13.29 8.77 -8.38
C LYS A 113 14.28 8.28 -7.32
N PRO A 114 14.27 8.84 -6.09
CA PRO A 114 15.20 8.46 -5.03
C PRO A 114 15.06 6.98 -4.66
N ASP A 115 13.82 6.52 -4.46
CA ASP A 115 13.48 5.11 -4.42
C ASP A 115 13.10 4.65 -5.82
N LYS A 116 13.93 3.78 -6.40
CA LYS A 116 13.84 3.45 -7.83
C LYS A 116 12.78 2.41 -8.15
N PHE A 117 12.38 1.57 -7.18
CA PHE A 117 11.43 0.48 -7.40
C PHE A 117 10.14 0.75 -6.62
N GLY A 118 9.02 0.73 -7.34
CA GLY A 118 7.73 1.04 -6.73
C GLY A 118 6.53 0.70 -7.62
N ILE A 119 5.34 0.95 -7.08
CA ILE A 119 4.10 0.93 -7.84
C ILE A 119 3.89 2.32 -8.40
N LYS A 120 3.82 2.43 -9.74
CA LYS A 120 3.59 3.70 -10.44
C LYS A 120 2.09 3.94 -10.57
N PHE A 121 1.64 5.12 -10.16
CA PHE A 121 0.29 5.63 -10.33
C PHE A 121 0.33 6.90 -11.20
N TRP A 122 -0.73 7.08 -11.98
CA TRP A 122 -1.03 8.33 -12.67
C TRP A 122 -2.09 9.05 -11.87
N LEU A 123 -1.77 10.22 -11.33
CA LEU A 123 -2.69 10.95 -10.47
C LEU A 123 -2.99 12.31 -11.10
N GLY A 124 -4.28 12.65 -11.12
CA GLY A 124 -4.78 13.98 -11.42
C GLY A 124 -5.03 14.73 -10.13
N VAL A 125 -4.30 15.82 -9.91
CA VAL A 125 -4.30 16.58 -8.66
C VAL A 125 -4.61 18.04 -8.97
N ASP A 126 -5.45 18.66 -8.16
CA ASP A 126 -5.72 20.09 -8.25
C ASP A 126 -4.46 20.92 -7.93
N ALA A 127 -4.09 21.86 -8.79
CA ALA A 127 -2.84 22.60 -8.66
C ALA A 127 -2.79 23.49 -7.42
N SER A 128 -3.94 24.03 -6.99
CA SER A 128 -4.03 24.98 -5.88
C SER A 128 -4.06 24.27 -4.53
N SER A 129 -5.02 23.35 -4.35
CA SER A 129 -5.25 22.64 -3.09
C SER A 129 -4.37 21.40 -2.91
N LYS A 130 -3.76 20.90 -3.99
CA LYS A 130 -3.07 19.61 -4.04
C LYS A 130 -4.01 18.43 -3.74
N TYR A 131 -5.32 18.62 -3.93
CA TYR A 131 -6.33 17.59 -3.70
C TYR A 131 -6.35 16.59 -4.86
N LEU A 132 -6.47 15.30 -4.54
CA LEU A 132 -6.58 14.24 -5.54
C LEU A 132 -7.95 14.27 -6.22
N VAL A 133 -7.99 14.52 -7.52
CA VAL A 133 -9.22 14.58 -8.32
C VAL A 133 -9.47 13.25 -9.04
N ASN A 134 -8.41 12.57 -9.48
CA ASN A 134 -8.51 11.30 -10.18
C ASN A 134 -7.22 10.47 -10.00
N GLY A 135 -7.30 9.15 -10.12
CA GLY A 135 -6.15 8.26 -9.98
C GLY A 135 -6.42 6.85 -10.50
#